data_AF-A0A6B0RX28-F1
#
_entry.id   AF-A0A6B0RX28-F1
#
_cell.length_a   1.000
_cell.length_b   1.000
_cell.length_c   1.000
_cell.angle_alpha   90.00
_cell.angle_beta   90.00
_cell.angle_gamma   90.00
#
_symmetry.space_group_name_H-M   'P 1'
#
loop_
_entity.id
_entity.type
_entity.pdbx_description
1 polymer ?
#
loop_
_entity_poly.entity_id
_entity_poly.type
_entity_poly.pdbx_seq_one_letter_code
_entity_poly.pdbx_strand_id
1 'polypeptide(L)'
;MPHRKFSTPRHESLGYLPWKCSSWHHRKVKSFPKDDSSKLVNLTALLSYKAGRTHIVRQIDMPESKVNKKEVVESGPIVEMLPIGTVGIVHSGNT
;
A
#
# COMPACT_ATOMS: atom_id res chain seq x y z
N MET A 1 20.87 -36.22 16.33
CA MET A 1 19.83 -35.23 16.70
C MET A 1 18.47 -35.92 16.65
N PRO A 2 17.71 -36.01 17.76
CA PRO A 2 16.37 -36.59 17.70
C PRO A 2 15.44 -35.69 16.88
N HIS A 3 14.46 -36.31 16.23
CA HIS A 3 13.41 -35.60 15.49
C HIS A 3 12.62 -34.68 16.42
N ARG A 4 12.01 -33.64 15.86
CA ARG A 4 11.22 -32.67 16.61
C ARG A 4 10.00 -33.36 17.26
N LYS A 5 9.85 -33.23 18.59
CA LYS A 5 8.78 -33.90 19.37
C LYS A 5 7.38 -33.28 19.22
N PHE A 6 7.29 -31.96 19.02
CA PHE A 6 6.03 -31.23 18.88
C PHE A 6 6.06 -30.36 17.61
N SER A 7 4.93 -30.24 16.93
CA SER A 7 4.80 -29.34 15.78
C SER A 7 4.76 -27.88 16.23
N THR A 8 5.29 -26.98 15.41
CA THR A 8 5.04 -25.53 15.55
C THR A 8 4.81 -24.94 14.17
N PRO A 9 4.07 -23.82 14.07
CA PRO A 9 4.05 -23.05 12.84
C PRO A 9 5.46 -22.58 12.48
N ARG A 10 5.67 -22.30 11.18
CA ARG A 10 6.88 -21.64 10.70
C ARG A 10 6.90 -20.20 11.21
N HIS A 11 8.09 -19.76 11.62
CA HIS A 11 8.33 -18.35 11.92
C HIS A 11 8.54 -17.59 10.61
N GLU A 12 7.89 -16.43 10.50
CA GLU A 12 7.95 -15.50 9.36
C GLU A 12 7.55 -16.07 7.99
N SER A 13 7.39 -15.16 7.03
CA SER A 13 7.07 -15.48 5.64
C SER A 13 8.34 -15.56 4.81
N LEU A 14 8.54 -16.69 4.11
CA LEU A 14 9.65 -16.91 3.19
C LEU A 14 9.56 -16.06 1.91
N GLY A 15 8.39 -15.47 1.62
CA GLY A 15 8.16 -14.65 0.43
C GLY A 15 8.87 -13.29 0.44
N TYR A 16 9.46 -12.88 1.58
CA TYR A 16 10.20 -11.63 1.72
C TYR A 16 11.73 -11.84 1.75
N LEU A 17 12.20 -13.06 1.47
CA LEU A 17 13.62 -13.33 1.33
C LEU A 17 14.14 -12.81 -0.03
N PRO A 18 15.38 -12.32 -0.10
CA PRO A 18 16.33 -12.15 1.00
C PRO A 18 16.05 -10.88 1.84
N TRP A 19 16.27 -10.96 3.15
CA TRP A 19 16.21 -9.78 4.03
C TRP A 19 17.46 -8.93 3.86
N LYS A 20 17.39 -8.01 2.90
CA LYS A 20 18.41 -7.00 2.62
C LYS A 20 17.75 -5.64 2.51
N CYS A 21 18.53 -4.59 2.70
CA CYS A 21 18.07 -3.23 2.40
C CYS A 21 17.63 -3.14 0.93
N SER A 22 16.52 -2.45 0.68
CA SER A 22 16.08 -2.18 -0.69
C SER A 22 17.09 -1.29 -1.40
N SER A 23 17.37 -1.58 -2.67
CA SER A 23 18.27 -0.77 -3.49
C SER A 23 17.69 0.59 -3.89
N TRP A 24 16.39 0.81 -3.67
CA TRP A 24 15.68 2.01 -4.10
C TRP A 24 15.24 2.84 -2.90
N HIS A 25 15.51 4.15 -2.94
CA HIS A 25 15.00 5.12 -1.95
C HIS A 25 13.50 5.35 -2.09
N HIS A 26 13.00 5.42 -3.33
CA HIS A 26 11.58 5.43 -3.64
C HIS A 26 11.12 4.05 -4.09
N ARG A 27 9.91 3.65 -3.71
CA ARG A 27 9.38 2.35 -4.12
C ARG A 27 9.11 2.33 -5.63
N LYS A 28 9.60 1.29 -6.30
CA LYS A 28 9.23 0.98 -7.69
C LYS A 28 7.91 0.23 -7.71
N VAL A 29 6.96 0.70 -8.52
CA VAL A 29 5.70 -0.01 -8.80
C VAL A 29 6.03 -1.21 -9.70
N LYS A 30 5.69 -2.43 -9.24
CA LYS A 30 5.94 -3.67 -9.99
C LYS A 30 4.85 -4.00 -11.01
N SER A 31 3.62 -3.56 -10.74
CA SER A 31 2.45 -3.84 -11.57
C SER A 31 1.48 -2.68 -11.46
N PHE A 32 1.04 -2.15 -12.60
CA PHE A 32 -0.03 -1.17 -12.67
C PHE A 32 -1.39 -1.89 -12.72
N PRO A 33 -2.48 -1.23 -12.27
CA PRO A 33 -3.85 -1.64 -12.56
C PRO A 33 -4.05 -1.96 -14.05
N LYS A 34 -4.95 -2.91 -14.33
CA LYS A 34 -5.37 -3.22 -15.70
C LYS A 34 -6.12 -2.02 -16.27
N ASP A 35 -5.88 -1.75 -17.54
CA ASP A 35 -6.52 -0.65 -18.25
C ASP A 35 -8.01 -0.96 -18.53
N ASP A 36 -8.81 0.10 -18.54
CA ASP A 36 -10.25 0.07 -18.82
C ASP A 36 -10.58 1.19 -19.80
N SER A 37 -10.75 0.83 -21.07
CA SER A 37 -10.95 1.77 -22.17
C SER A 37 -12.25 2.58 -22.07
N SER A 38 -13.18 2.20 -21.21
CA SER A 38 -14.41 2.96 -20.98
C SER A 38 -14.18 4.20 -20.11
N LYS A 39 -13.06 4.29 -19.38
CA LYS A 39 -12.76 5.39 -18.47
C LYS A 39 -11.85 6.42 -19.12
N LEU A 40 -11.94 7.65 -18.63
CA LEU A 40 -11.03 8.72 -19.01
C LEU A 40 -9.60 8.39 -18.55
N VAL A 41 -8.61 8.79 -19.35
CA VAL A 41 -7.18 8.68 -19.02
C VAL A 41 -6.89 9.29 -17.65
N ASN A 42 -6.22 8.54 -16.78
CA ASN A 42 -5.82 8.98 -15.45
C ASN A 42 -4.37 8.63 -15.13
N LEU A 43 -3.76 9.40 -14.22
CA LEU A 43 -2.45 9.07 -13.65
C LEU A 43 -2.64 8.00 -12.59
N THR A 44 -1.91 6.90 -12.71
CA THR A 44 -2.12 5.73 -11.86
C THR A 44 -1.25 5.70 -10.60
N ALA A 45 -0.18 6.50 -10.56
CA ALA A 45 0.74 6.56 -9.43
C ALA A 45 1.22 7.99 -9.20
N LEU A 46 1.44 8.33 -7.93
CA LEU A 46 1.90 9.63 -7.47
C LEU A 46 3.01 9.45 -6.44
N LEU A 47 3.94 10.40 -6.39
CA LEU A 47 4.97 10.44 -5.37
C LEU A 47 4.49 11.28 -4.19
N SER A 48 4.70 10.79 -2.98
CA SER A 48 4.32 11.48 -1.76
C SER A 48 5.28 11.19 -0.61
N TYR A 49 5.26 12.07 0.39
CA TYR A 49 6.16 12.01 1.55
C TYR A 49 5.35 11.94 2.85
N LYS A 50 5.80 11.10 3.79
CA LYS A 50 5.16 10.97 5.10
C LYS A 50 5.52 12.17 5.96
N ALA A 51 4.55 13.02 6.25
CA ALA A 51 4.72 14.18 7.12
C ALA A 51 4.46 13.86 8.60
N GLY A 52 3.57 12.92 8.90
CA GLY A 52 3.25 12.57 10.28
C GLY A 52 2.21 11.48 10.44
N ARG A 53 1.73 11.32 11.68
CA ARG A 53 0.59 10.46 12.04
C ARG A 53 -0.24 11.15 13.11
N THR A 54 -1.55 11.11 12.94
CA THR A 54 -2.53 11.61 13.90
C THR A 54 -3.63 10.57 14.10
N HIS A 55 -4.58 10.87 14.98
CA HIS A 55 -5.82 10.12 15.09
C HIS A 55 -6.97 11.00 14.59
N ILE A 56 -7.95 10.37 13.96
CA ILE A 56 -9.15 11.04 13.44
C ILE A 56 -10.34 10.40 14.14
N VAL A 57 -11.26 11.24 14.61
CA VAL A 57 -12.57 10.81 15.08
C VAL A 57 -13.50 10.87 13.88
N ARG A 58 -14.12 9.74 13.52
CA ARG A 58 -15.15 9.69 12.48
C ARG A 58 -16.36 8.91 12.93
N GLN A 59 -17.52 9.29 12.43
CA GLN A 59 -18.72 8.47 12.57
C GLN A 59 -18.69 7.36 11.52
N ILE A 60 -18.82 6.11 11.96
CA ILE A 60 -18.85 4.96 11.04
C ILE A 60 -20.28 4.73 10.57
N ASP A 61 -20.49 4.75 9.25
CA ASP A 61 -21.72 4.27 8.62
C ASP A 61 -21.43 2.94 7.93
N MET A 62 -21.59 1.85 8.67
CA MET A 62 -21.35 0.51 8.19
C MET A 62 -22.45 -0.40 8.76
N PRO A 63 -23.49 -0.71 7.96
CA PRO A 63 -24.62 -1.51 8.41
C PRO A 63 -24.12 -2.88 8.90
N GLU A 64 -24.84 -3.47 9.86
CA GLU A 64 -24.50 -4.74 10.54
C GLU A 64 -23.29 -4.71 11.49
N SER A 65 -22.48 -3.66 11.48
CA SER A 65 -21.38 -3.53 12.43
C SER A 65 -21.85 -3.07 13.83
N LYS A 66 -21.23 -3.59 14.90
CA LYS A 66 -21.49 -3.15 16.29
C LYS A 66 -21.18 -1.67 16.55
N VAL A 67 -20.40 -1.07 15.66
CA VAL A 67 -19.92 0.31 15.70
C VAL A 67 -20.71 1.24 14.77
N ASN A 68 -21.78 0.76 14.16
CA ASN A 68 -22.59 1.57 13.26
C ASN A 68 -23.17 2.81 13.97
N LYS A 69 -23.08 3.97 13.32
CA LYS A 69 -23.49 5.29 13.80
C LYS A 69 -22.77 5.76 15.07
N LYS A 70 -21.67 5.13 15.46
CA LYS A 70 -20.83 5.54 16.60
C LYS A 70 -19.58 6.27 16.11
N GLU A 71 -19.04 7.12 16.99
CA GLU A 71 -17.73 7.73 16.79
C GLU A 71 -16.64 6.72 17.13
N VAL A 72 -15.68 6.58 16.21
CA VAL A 72 -14.51 5.72 16.38
C VAL A 72 -13.25 6.52 16.10
N VAL A 73 -12.24 6.28 16.94
CA VAL A 73 -10.90 6.85 16.78
C VAL A 73 -10.08 5.91 15.92
N GLU A 74 -9.60 6.41 14.79
CA GLU A 74 -8.71 5.67 13.89
C GLU A 74 -7.39 6.41 13.70
N SER A 75 -6.28 5.65 13.59
CA SER A 75 -4.97 6.23 13.29
C SER A 75 -4.82 6.45 11.80
N GLY A 76 -4.50 7.68 11.40
CA GLY A 76 -4.27 8.08 10.02
C GLY A 76 -2.85 8.66 9.81
N PRO A 77 -2.14 8.28 8.72
CA PRO A 77 -0.94 8.99 8.31
C PRO A 77 -1.30 10.31 7.62
N ILE A 78 -0.51 11.36 7.88
CA ILE A 78 -0.51 12.59 7.09
C ILE A 78 0.56 12.44 6.02
N VAL A 79 0.15 12.60 4.76
CA VAL A 79 0.99 12.42 3.59
C VAL A 79 0.94 13.71 2.78
N GLU A 80 2.11 14.31 2.57
CA GLU A 80 2.26 15.49 1.73
C GLU A 80 2.56 15.10 0.29
N MET A 81 1.90 15.80 -0.63
CA MET A 81 2.05 15.59 -2.05
C MET A 81 2.34 16.93 -2.72
N LEU A 82 3.52 17.04 -3.31
CA LEU A 82 3.92 18.21 -4.08
C LEU A 82 3.38 18.09 -5.51
N PRO A 83 3.09 19.22 -6.20
CA PRO A 83 2.77 19.20 -7.62
C PRO A 83 3.88 18.53 -8.43
N ILE A 84 3.51 17.61 -9.32
CA ILE A 84 4.45 16.85 -10.16
C ILE A 84 4.31 17.35 -11.59
N GLY A 85 5.44 17.61 -12.26
CA GLY A 85 5.49 17.93 -13.69
C GLY A 85 5.81 16.70 -14.54
N THR A 86 5.10 16.53 -15.65
CA THR A 86 5.38 15.47 -16.65
C THR A 86 6.45 15.95 -17.63
N VAL A 87 7.54 15.20 -17.76
CA VAL A 87 8.71 15.59 -18.60
C VAL A 87 8.83 14.75 -19.88
N GLY A 88 8.22 13.57 -19.94
CA GLY A 88 8.28 12.71 -21.12
C GLY A 88 7.28 11.57 -21.09
N ILE A 89 7.07 10.94 -22.24
CA ILE A 89 6.18 9.79 -22.44
C ILE A 89 7.03 8.62 -22.93
N VAL A 90 6.81 7.44 -22.36
CA VAL A 90 7.47 6.20 -22.76
C VAL A 90 6.39 5.16 -23.08
N HIS A 91 6.55 4.47 -24.19
CA HIS A 91 5.71 3.32 -24.56
C HIS A 91 6.47 2.02 -24.27
N SER A 92 5.86 1.12 -23.49
CA SER A 92 6.37 -0.25 -23.34
C SER A 92 5.69 -1.13 -24.38
N GLY A 93 6.46 -1.64 -25.34
CA GLY A 93 5.97 -2.66 -26.27
C GLY A 93 5.77 -4.00 -25.57
N ASN A 94 4.84 -4.81 -26.08
CA ASN A 94 4.75 -6.23 -25.73
C ASN A 94 5.64 -7.02 -26.70
N THR A 95 6.82 -7.41 -26.25
CA THR A 95 7.68 -8.40 -26.92
C THR A 95 7.50 -9.77 -26.31
#